data_AF-A0A6B3H8S9-F1
#
_entry.id   AF-A0A6B3H8S9-F1
#
_cell.length_a   1.000
_cell.length_b   1.000
_cell.length_c   1.000
_cell.angle_alpha   90.00
_cell.angle_beta   90.00
_cell.angle_gamma   90.00
#
_symmetry.space_group_name_H-M   'P 1'
#
loop_
_entity.id
_entity.type
_entity.pdbx_description
1 polymer ?
#
loop_
_entity_poly.entity_id
_entity_poly.type
_entity_poly.pdbx_seq_one_letter_code
_entity_poly.pdbx_strand_id
1 'polypeptide(L)'
;MPDSTSRRRTSMPPAVYILGLSVFALGTSEFMLSGLLPPIADDMNVSIPQAGLLISAFAIGMVVGAPLLAVATLRLPRRTT
;
A
#
# COMPACT_ATOMS: atom_id res chain seq x y z
N MET A 1 -37.48 -19.32 -30.04
CA MET A 1 -36.07 -18.88 -30.07
C MET A 1 -35.80 -18.23 -28.72
N PRO A 2 -35.17 -18.90 -27.75
CA PRO A 2 -35.00 -18.34 -26.42
C PRO A 2 -33.90 -17.27 -26.44
N ASP A 3 -34.18 -16.18 -25.71
CA ASP A 3 -33.39 -14.97 -25.65
C ASP A 3 -31.93 -15.22 -25.27
N SER A 4 -31.04 -14.66 -26.09
CA SER A 4 -29.62 -14.55 -25.81
C SER A 4 -29.44 -13.64 -24.58
N THR A 5 -29.23 -14.26 -23.42
CA THR A 5 -28.81 -13.57 -22.20
C THR A 5 -27.44 -12.94 -22.43
N SER A 6 -27.45 -11.69 -22.90
CA SER A 6 -26.27 -10.84 -23.04
C SER A 6 -25.56 -10.74 -21.70
N ARG A 7 -24.48 -11.52 -21.55
CA ARG A 7 -23.59 -11.49 -20.40
C ARG A 7 -22.90 -10.13 -20.40
N ARG A 8 -23.49 -9.18 -19.66
CA ARG A 8 -22.96 -7.83 -19.51
C ARG A 8 -21.53 -7.95 -18.98
N ARG A 9 -20.56 -7.71 -19.85
CA ARG A 9 -19.14 -7.78 -19.53
C ARG A 9 -18.85 -6.56 -18.66
N THR A 10 -18.92 -6.72 -17.34
CA THR A 10 -18.56 -5.66 -16.39
C THR A 10 -17.05 -5.45 -16.51
N SER A 11 -16.62 -4.46 -17.30
CA SER A 11 -15.22 -4.03 -17.25
C SER A 11 -14.94 -3.52 -15.84
N MET A 12 -13.81 -3.94 -15.26
CA MET A 12 -13.43 -3.45 -13.95
C MET A 12 -13.09 -1.95 -14.03
N PRO A 13 -13.55 -1.13 -13.08
CA PRO A 13 -13.18 0.28 -13.04
C PRO A 13 -11.65 0.43 -13.07
N PRO A 14 -11.09 1.39 -13.82
CA PRO A 14 -9.63 1.61 -13.87
C PRO A 14 -9.01 1.85 -12.49
N ALA A 15 -9.80 2.37 -11.54
CA ALA A 15 -9.42 2.53 -10.15
C ALA A 15 -9.00 1.20 -9.47
N VAL A 16 -9.57 0.07 -9.86
CA VAL A 16 -9.22 -1.25 -9.29
C VAL A 16 -7.82 -1.67 -9.70
N TYR A 17 -7.41 -1.43 -10.95
CA TYR A 17 -6.05 -1.70 -11.40
C TYR A 17 -5.03 -0.80 -10.69
N ILE A 18 -5.36 0.49 -10.52
CA ILE A 18 -4.51 1.43 -9.78
C ILE A 18 -4.38 1.00 -8.31
N LEU A 19 -5.48 0.58 -7.70
CA LEU A 19 -5.49 0.09 -6.32
C LEU A 19 -4.66 -1.20 -6.20
N GLY A 20 -4.84 -2.14 -7.13
CA GLY A 20 -4.08 -3.38 -7.18
C GLY A 20 -2.58 -3.13 -7.33
N LEU A 21 -2.18 -2.24 -8.25
CA LEU A 21 -0.78 -1.84 -8.41
C LEU A 21 -0.22 -1.19 -7.14
N SER A 22 -1.02 -0.35 -6.47
CA SER A 22 -0.62 0.31 -5.22
C SER A 22 -0.37 -0.70 -4.11
N VAL A 23 -1.29 -1.65 -3.90
CA VAL A 23 -1.15 -2.71 -2.89
C VAL A 23 0.03 -3.64 -3.22
N PHE A 24 0.22 -3.97 -4.50
CA PHE A 24 1.36 -4.76 -4.95
C PHE A 24 2.70 -4.07 -4.67
N ALA A 25 2.83 -2.80 -5.03
CA ALA A 25 4.04 -2.02 -4.79
C ALA A 25 4.33 -1.87 -3.28
N LEU A 26 3.29 -1.65 -2.48
CA LEU A 26 3.38 -1.57 -1.02
C LEU A 26 3.90 -2.89 -0.44
N GLY A 27 3.29 -4.02 -0.80
CA GLY A 27 3.75 -5.34 -0.35
C GLY A 27 5.18 -5.64 -0.79
N THR A 28 5.53 -5.33 -2.04
CA THR A 28 6.89 -5.53 -2.56
C THR A 28 7.93 -4.75 -1.74
N SER A 29 7.61 -3.51 -1.37
CA SER A 29 8.50 -2.66 -0.56
C SER A 29 8.73 -3.25 0.84
N GLU A 30 7.69 -3.80 1.47
CA GLU A 30 7.79 -4.44 2.79
C GLU A 30 8.65 -5.71 2.76
N PHE A 31 8.49 -6.56 1.73
CA PHE A 31 9.34 -7.74 1.56
C PHE A 31 10.79 -7.38 1.26
N MET A 32 11.02 -6.37 0.42
CA MET A 32 12.37 -5.91 0.08
C MET A 32 13.13 -5.41 1.31
N LEU A 33 12.44 -4.73 2.24
CA LEU A 33 13.01 -4.21 3.48
C LEU A 33 13.66 -5.30 4.35
N SER A 34 13.08 -6.51 4.38
CA SER A 34 13.63 -7.64 5.15
C SER A 34 15.01 -8.09 4.65
N GLY A 35 15.24 -8.01 3.33
CA GLY A 35 16.54 -8.31 2.70
C GLY A 35 17.52 -7.14 2.74
N LEU A 36 17.01 -5.91 2.81
CA LEU A 36 17.81 -4.69 2.86
C LEU A 36 18.27 -4.32 4.29
N LEU A 37 17.67 -4.91 5.32
CA LEU A 37 17.98 -4.59 6.71
C LEU A 37 19.44 -4.86 7.10
N PRO A 38 20.08 -6.00 6.72
CA PRO A 38 21.49 -6.21 7.01
C PRO A 38 22.43 -5.20 6.33
N PRO A 39 22.28 -4.90 5.01
CA PRO A 39 23.03 -3.81 4.38
C PRO A 39 22.85 -2.45 5.06
N ILE A 40 21.62 -2.08 5.43
CA ILE A 40 21.35 -0.82 6.15
C ILE A 40 22.09 -0.77 7.49
N ALA A 41 22.08 -1.87 8.24
CA ALA A 41 22.76 -1.96 9.52
C ALA A 41 24.29 -1.80 9.36
N ASP A 42 24.86 -2.40 8.32
CA ASP A 42 26.28 -2.29 7.98
C ASP A 42 26.66 -0.86 7.58
N ASP A 43 25.89 -0.25 6.67
CA ASP A 43 26.11 1.13 6.19
C ASP A 43 25.99 2.17 7.32
N MET A 44 25.09 1.94 8.27
CA MET A 44 24.91 2.81 9.45
C MET A 44 25.85 2.45 10.61
N ASN A 45 26.65 1.39 10.49
CA ASN A 45 27.54 0.86 11.51
C ASN A 45 26.83 0.61 12.87
N VAL A 46 25.62 0.05 12.81
CA VAL A 46 24.77 -0.31 13.96
C VAL A 46 24.42 -1.80 13.93
N SER A 47 23.91 -2.32 15.05
CA SER A 47 23.41 -3.69 15.10
C SER A 47 22.09 -3.85 14.31
N ILE A 48 21.83 -5.05 13.78
CA ILE A 48 20.58 -5.39 13.07
C ILE A 48 19.33 -5.08 13.91
N PRO A 49 19.24 -5.43 15.21
CA PRO A 49 18.08 -5.08 16.03
C PRO A 49 17.85 -3.56 16.11
N GLN A 50 18.92 -2.77 16.14
CA GLN A 50 18.84 -1.32 16.21
C GLN A 50 18.39 -0.71 14.88
N ALA A 51 18.88 -1.21 13.74
CA ALA A 51 18.34 -0.84 12.43
C ALA A 51 16.85 -1.20 12.30
N GLY A 52 16.42 -2.32 12.92
CA GLY A 52 15.02 -2.74 12.97
C GLY A 52 14.08 -1.72 13.64
N LEU A 53 14.58 -0.84 14.52
CA LEU A 53 13.79 0.23 15.13
C LEU A 53 13.23 1.21 14.09
N LEU A 54 13.90 1.35 12.93
CA LEU A 54 13.40 2.17 11.83
C LEU A 54 12.07 1.61 11.28
N ILE A 55 11.95 0.28 11.21
CA ILE A 55 10.72 -0.41 10.79
C ILE A 55 9.62 -0.19 11.84
N SER A 56 9.95 -0.30 13.13
CA SER A 56 9.00 -0.04 14.21
C SER A 56 8.49 1.41 14.18
N ALA A 57 9.38 2.39 13.98
CA ALA A 57 9.01 3.79 13.83
C ALA A 57 8.11 4.02 12.60
N PHE A 58 8.41 3.38 11.48
CA PHE A 58 7.56 3.40 10.28
C PHE A 58 6.17 2.81 10.54
N ALA A 59 6.08 1.67 11.23
CA ALA A 59 4.81 1.04 11.58
C ALA A 59 3.93 1.95 12.46
N ILE A 60 4.54 2.60 13.46
CA ILE A 60 3.84 3.63 14.27
C ILE A 60 3.35 4.77 13.38
N GLY A 61 4.21 5.24 12.47
CA GLY A 61 3.88 6.26 11.48
C GLY A 61 2.68 5.86 10.61
N MET A 62 2.60 4.61 10.15
CA MET A 62 1.46 4.11 9.36
C MET A 62 0.17 4.04 10.19
N VAL A 63 0.24 3.51 11.42
CA VAL A 63 -0.91 3.40 12.33
C VAL A 63 -1.54 4.75 12.61
N VAL A 64 -0.74 5.80 12.73
CA VAL A 64 -1.23 7.16 12.97
C VAL A 64 -1.57 7.88 11.65
N GLY A 65 -0.70 7.76 10.65
CA GLY A 65 -0.79 8.47 9.39
C GLY A 65 -2.00 8.05 8.54
N ALA A 66 -2.34 6.75 8.50
CA ALA A 66 -3.46 6.28 7.69
C ALA A 66 -4.83 6.82 8.18
N PRO A 67 -5.17 6.75 9.49
CA PRO A 67 -6.36 7.40 10.02
C PRO A 67 -6.36 8.92 9.82
N LEU A 68 -5.22 9.59 10.04
CA LEU A 68 -5.12 11.03 9.82
C LEU A 68 -5.38 11.41 8.36
N LEU A 69 -4.81 10.67 7.41
CA LEU A 69 -5.02 10.89 5.98
C LEU A 69 -6.47 10.59 5.58
N ALA A 70 -7.07 9.54 6.14
CA ALA A 70 -8.49 9.23 5.92
C ALA A 70 -9.40 10.38 6.41
N VAL A 71 -9.11 10.94 7.58
CA VAL A 71 -9.83 12.12 8.12
C VAL A 71 -9.57 13.38 7.31
N ALA A 72 -8.35 13.61 6.86
CA ALA A 72 -8.01 14.77 6.04
C ALA A 72 -8.72 14.73 4.67
N THR A 73 -8.86 13.54 4.07
CA THR A 73 -9.52 13.35 2.77
C THR A 73 -11.04 13.20 2.84
N LEU A 74 -11.62 13.18 4.04
CA LEU A 74 -13.04 12.92 4.30
C LEU A 74 -13.97 14.00 3.70
N ARG A 75 -13.48 15.24 3.56
CA ARG A 75 -14.20 16.37 2.96
C ARG A 75 -13.92 16.55 1.46
N LEU A 76 -13.01 15.78 0.89
CA LEU A 76 -12.72 15.83 -0.53
C LEU A 76 -13.92 15.24 -1.29
N PRO A 77 -14.41 15.88 -2.38
CA PRO A 77 -15.49 15.33 -3.17
C PRO A 77 -15.16 13.88 -3.57
N ARG A 78 -15.98 12.93 -3.11
CA ARG A 78 -15.87 11.54 -3.57
C ARG A 78 -16.12 11.56 -5.07
N ARG A 79 -15.15 11.07 -5.85
CA ARG A 79 -15.12 11.02 -7.33
C ARG A 79 -16.48 11.34 -7.97
N THR A 80 -16.60 12.53 -8.57
CA THR A 80 -17.76 13.02 -9.32
C THR A 80 -17.76 12.56 -10.78
N THR A 81 -17.33 11.32 -11.05
CA THR A 81 -17.25 10.77 -12.41
C THR A 81 -17.49 9.28 -12.35
#